data_AF-A0A1F3BBN0-F1
#
_entry.id   AF-A0A1F3BBN0-F1
#
_cell.length_a   1.000
_cell.length_b   1.000
_cell.length_c   1.000
_cell.angle_alpha   90.00
_cell.angle_beta   90.00
_cell.angle_gamma   90.00
#
_symmetry.space_group_name_H-M   'P 1'
#
loop_
_entity.id
_entity.type
_entity.pdbx_description
1 polymer ?
#
loop_
_entity_poly.entity_id
_entity_poly.type
_entity_poly.pdbx_seq_one_letter_code
_entity_poly.pdbx_strand_id
1 'polypeptide(L)'
;MLRDGSVTSGSTLADYLDHMEHIIGVAGIDHVGIGFDVGFKRTDEDTAKLESTYPEFKFPPLHLRYATELNRADKAPNITVGLLQRGYSETDIRKVLGLNWLRVFSQVWGS
;
A
#
# COMPACT_ATOMS: atom_id res chain seq x y z
N MET A 1 -12.11 4.72 -4.52
CA MET A 1 -13.37 4.55 -5.30
C MET A 1 -13.33 5.49 -6.48
N LEU A 2 -13.31 4.96 -7.70
CA LEU A 2 -13.44 5.78 -8.91
C LEU A 2 -14.83 5.52 -9.50
N ARG A 3 -15.54 6.59 -9.85
CA ARG A 3 -17.00 6.61 -10.07
C ARG A 3 -17.44 6.12 -11.45
N ASP A 4 -16.53 5.80 -12.35
CA ASP A 4 -16.82 5.66 -13.78
C ASP A 4 -16.45 4.29 -14.38
N GLY A 5 -15.81 3.39 -13.62
CA GLY A 5 -15.46 2.05 -14.10
C GLY A 5 -14.45 2.03 -15.26
N SER A 6 -13.69 3.12 -15.47
CA SER A 6 -12.81 3.32 -16.63
C SER A 6 -11.40 2.74 -16.49
N VAL A 7 -11.07 2.09 -15.37
CA VAL A 7 -9.71 1.58 -15.13
C VAL A 7 -9.43 0.35 -15.99
N THR A 8 -8.65 0.54 -17.05
CA THR A 8 -8.21 -0.53 -17.97
C THR A 8 -6.81 -1.07 -17.67
N SER A 9 -6.06 -0.44 -16.76
CA SER A 9 -4.70 -0.84 -16.36
C SER A 9 -4.50 -0.66 -14.86
N GLY A 10 -3.86 -1.64 -14.20
CA GLY A 10 -3.55 -1.58 -12.78
C GLY A 10 -2.37 -0.65 -12.49
N SER A 11 -2.23 -0.27 -11.22
CA SER A 11 -1.04 0.46 -10.75
C SER A 11 0.22 -0.41 -10.78
N THR A 12 1.37 0.24 -10.74
CA THR A 12 2.71 -0.37 -10.73
C THR A 12 3.42 -0.12 -9.41
N LEU A 13 4.61 -0.71 -9.22
CA LEU A 13 5.51 -0.34 -8.13
C LEU A 13 5.87 1.15 -8.16
N ALA A 14 6.06 1.73 -9.35
CA ALA A 14 6.44 3.13 -9.49
C ALA A 14 5.33 4.05 -8.97
N ASP A 15 4.07 3.78 -9.30
CA ASP A 15 2.93 4.56 -8.80
C ASP A 15 2.83 4.51 -7.26
N TYR A 16 3.08 3.33 -6.67
CA TYR A 16 3.08 3.17 -5.22
C TYR A 16 4.18 4.00 -4.55
N LEU A 17 5.38 3.96 -5.11
CA LEU A 17 6.51 4.73 -4.59
C LEU A 17 6.32 6.23 -4.81
N ASP A 18 5.74 6.67 -5.93
CA ASP A 18 5.43 8.09 -6.19
C ASP A 18 4.46 8.62 -5.15
N HIS A 19 3.43 7.82 -4.81
CA HIS A 19 2.50 8.15 -3.74
C HIS A 19 3.19 8.19 -2.37
N MET A 20 4.12 7.27 -2.11
CA MET A 20 4.92 7.28 -0.87
C MET A 20 5.78 8.55 -0.76
N GLU A 21 6.47 8.95 -1.82
CA GLU A 21 7.27 10.17 -1.86
C GLU A 21 6.42 11.42 -1.67
N HIS A 22 5.22 11.44 -2.26
CA HIS A 22 4.27 12.52 -2.01
C HIS A 22 3.88 12.62 -0.53
N ILE A 23 3.54 11.50 0.11
CA ILE A 23 3.19 11.49 1.54
C ILE A 23 4.40 11.89 2.40
N ILE A 24 5.61 11.43 2.05
CA ILE A 24 6.85 11.86 2.72
C ILE A 24 7.03 13.38 2.59
N GLY A 25 6.75 13.96 1.42
CA GLY A 25 6.80 15.42 1.21
C GLY A 25 5.77 16.20 2.02
N VAL A 26 4.61 15.62 2.30
CA VAL A 26 3.54 16.24 3.09
C VAL A 26 3.74 16.07 4.61
N ALA A 27 4.04 14.84 5.05
CA ALA A 27 4.05 14.45 6.45
C ALA A 27 5.46 14.41 7.08
N GLY A 28 6.51 14.33 6.25
CA GLY A 28 7.89 14.11 6.69
C GLY A 28 8.24 12.63 6.88
N ILE A 29 9.52 12.30 6.70
CA ILE A 29 10.02 10.91 6.72
C ILE A 29 9.79 10.18 8.05
N ASP A 30 9.66 10.89 9.16
CA ASP A 30 9.43 10.31 10.49
C ASP A 30 7.95 9.97 10.75
N HIS A 31 7.06 10.25 9.79
CA HIS A 31 5.61 10.13 9.91
C HIS A 31 4.97 9.21 8.86
N VAL A 32 5.78 8.48 8.09
CA VAL A 32 5.32 7.56 7.04
C VAL A 32 5.63 6.12 7.40
N GLY A 33 4.68 5.22 7.19
CA GLY A 33 4.85 3.79 7.39
C GLY A 33 4.05 3.00 6.36
N ILE A 34 4.30 1.70 6.26
CA ILE A 34 3.62 0.82 5.31
C ILE A 34 2.37 0.20 5.95
N GLY A 35 1.27 0.21 5.21
CA GLY A 35 0.05 -0.56 5.49
C GLY A 35 -0.42 -1.20 4.19
N PHE A 36 -0.09 -2.48 3.98
CA PHE A 36 -0.32 -3.16 2.69
C PHE A 36 -1.79 -3.40 2.37
N ASP A 37 -2.64 -3.56 3.41
CA ASP A 37 -4.03 -4.00 3.27
C ASP A 37 -4.19 -5.24 2.35
N VAL A 38 -3.15 -6.08 2.28
CA VAL A 38 -3.15 -7.34 1.54
C VAL A 38 -3.86 -8.40 2.37
N GLY A 39 -5.18 -8.36 2.33
CA GLY A 39 -6.05 -9.35 2.97
C GLY A 39 -6.09 -10.67 2.20
N PHE A 40 -6.11 -11.77 2.97
CA PHE A 40 -6.30 -13.18 2.59
C PHE A 40 -7.11 -13.41 1.31
N LYS A 41 -6.66 -14.39 0.50
CA LYS A 41 -7.27 -14.99 -0.72
C LYS A 41 -8.70 -14.54 -1.03
N ARG A 42 -8.89 -13.28 -1.40
CA ARG A 42 -10.18 -12.80 -1.86
C ARG A 42 -10.43 -13.41 -3.22
N THR A 43 -11.54 -14.10 -3.39
CA THR A 43 -11.93 -14.66 -4.67
C THR A 43 -12.85 -13.70 -5.42
N ASP A 44 -13.12 -13.99 -6.69
CA ASP A 44 -14.17 -13.28 -7.43
C ASP A 44 -15.56 -13.52 -6.80
N GLU A 45 -15.78 -14.69 -6.19
CA GLU A 45 -17.00 -15.00 -5.43
C GLU A 45 -17.15 -14.11 -4.18
N ASP A 46 -16.06 -13.89 -3.42
CA ASP A 46 -16.05 -12.97 -2.28
C ASP A 46 -16.32 -11.53 -2.71
N THR A 47 -15.89 -11.15 -3.93
CA THR A 47 -16.20 -9.86 -4.51
C THR A 47 -17.68 -9.77 -4.88
N ALA A 48 -18.22 -10.73 -5.61
CA ALA A 48 -19.63 -10.76 -6.00
C ALA A 48 -20.56 -10.76 -4.78
N LYS A 49 -20.21 -11.49 -3.71
CA LYS A 49 -20.96 -11.49 -2.46
C LYS A 49 -20.98 -10.12 -1.79
N LEU A 50 -19.84 -9.44 -1.76
CA LEU A 50 -19.74 -8.10 -1.17
C LEU A 50 -20.55 -7.08 -1.98
N GLU A 51 -20.45 -7.11 -3.31
CA GLU A 51 -21.21 -6.22 -4.19
C GLU A 51 -22.72 -6.49 -4.13
N SER A 52 -23.13 -7.75 -3.93
CA SER A 52 -24.53 -8.10 -3.68
C SER A 52 -25.03 -7.61 -2.32
N THR A 53 -24.15 -7.57 -1.31
CA THR A 53 -24.50 -7.13 0.06
C THR A 53 -24.51 -5.60 0.16
N TYR A 54 -23.61 -4.94 -0.57
CA TYR A 54 -23.40 -3.50 -0.56
C TYR A 54 -23.38 -2.97 -2.02
N PRO A 55 -24.56 -2.87 -2.67
CA PRO A 55 -24.66 -2.53 -4.10
C PRO A 55 -24.13 -1.13 -4.46
N GLU A 56 -23.98 -0.25 -3.47
CA GLU A 56 -23.34 1.06 -3.61
C GLU A 56 -21.82 0.97 -3.76
N PHE A 57 -21.21 -0.14 -3.37
CA PHE A 57 -19.80 -0.41 -3.56
C PHE A 57 -19.59 -1.22 -4.83
N LYS A 58 -18.97 -0.60 -5.84
CA LYS A 58 -18.39 -1.31 -6.98
C LYS A 58 -16.89 -1.32 -6.86
N PHE A 59 -16.30 -2.51 -6.98
CA PHE A 59 -14.87 -2.65 -6.90
C PHE A 59 -14.30 -2.96 -8.28
N PRO A 60 -13.10 -2.47 -8.62
CA PRO A 60 -12.43 -2.97 -9.81
C PRO A 60 -12.14 -4.47 -9.65
N PRO A 61 -12.01 -5.21 -10.78
CA PRO A 61 -11.54 -6.58 -10.78
C PRO A 61 -10.32 -6.78 -9.87
N LEU A 62 -10.22 -7.92 -9.20
CA LEU A 62 -9.19 -8.16 -8.18
C LEU A 62 -7.76 -7.91 -8.70
N HIS A 63 -7.48 -8.29 -9.95
CA HIS A 63 -6.18 -8.10 -10.60
C HIS A 63 -5.81 -6.63 -10.87
N LEU A 64 -6.75 -5.69 -10.74
CA LEU A 64 -6.53 -4.24 -10.88
C LEU A 64 -6.50 -3.51 -9.53
N ARG A 65 -6.73 -4.21 -8.41
CA ARG A 65 -6.78 -3.58 -7.07
C ARG A 65 -5.41 -3.33 -6.46
N TYR A 66 -4.41 -4.11 -6.85
CA TYR A 66 -3.09 -4.07 -6.26
C TYR A 66 -2.05 -3.89 -7.35
N ALA A 67 -0.98 -3.17 -7.05
CA ALA A 67 0.17 -3.14 -7.93
C ALA A 67 0.72 -4.55 -8.12
N THR A 68 0.98 -4.94 -9.38
CA THR A 68 1.37 -6.33 -9.72
C THR A 68 2.62 -6.76 -8.95
N GLU A 69 3.53 -5.82 -8.72
CA GLU A 69 4.79 -6.00 -8.02
C GLU A 69 4.67 -5.92 -6.50
N LEU A 70 3.48 -5.66 -5.94
CA LEU A 70 3.21 -5.58 -4.49
C LEU A 70 1.94 -6.34 -4.07
N ASN A 71 1.37 -7.16 -4.95
CA ASN A 71 0.11 -7.86 -4.71
C ASN A 71 0.20 -9.07 -3.75
N ARG A 72 1.37 -9.35 -3.18
CA ARG A 72 1.64 -10.47 -2.27
C ARG A 72 2.71 -10.11 -1.26
N ALA A 73 2.63 -10.72 -0.08
CA ALA A 73 3.57 -10.47 1.01
C ALA A 73 5.03 -10.77 0.65
N ASP A 74 5.27 -11.80 -0.18
CA ASP A 74 6.62 -12.16 -0.66
C ASP A 74 7.26 -11.10 -1.57
N LYS A 75 6.47 -10.13 -2.05
CA LYS A 75 6.95 -9.03 -2.88
C LYS A 75 7.24 -7.73 -2.11
N ALA A 76 6.98 -7.69 -0.80
CA ALA A 76 7.30 -6.54 0.05
C ALA A 76 8.74 -6.01 -0.10
N PRO A 77 9.79 -6.85 -0.32
CA PRO A 77 11.15 -6.36 -0.55
C PRO A 77 11.32 -5.41 -1.75
N ASN A 78 10.38 -5.42 -2.72
CA ASN A 78 10.41 -4.51 -3.86
C ASN A 78 10.33 -3.03 -3.44
N ILE A 79 9.70 -2.73 -2.31
CA ILE A 79 9.66 -1.36 -1.77
C ILE A 79 11.07 -0.91 -1.38
N THR A 80 11.82 -1.76 -0.67
CA THR A 80 13.21 -1.47 -0.28
C THR A 80 14.08 -1.24 -1.50
N VAL A 81 14.00 -2.12 -2.50
CA VAL A 81 14.76 -1.98 -3.74
C VAL A 81 14.42 -0.67 -4.46
N GLY A 82 13.13 -0.36 -4.59
CA GLY A 82 12.68 0.86 -5.26
C GLY A 82 13.10 2.15 -4.54
N LEU A 83 13.01 2.20 -3.21
CA LEU A 83 13.44 3.37 -2.43
C LEU A 83 14.96 3.56 -2.51
N LEU A 84 15.75 2.48 -2.48
CA LEU A 84 17.21 2.56 -2.70
C LEU A 84 17.53 3.14 -4.08
N GLN A 85 16.81 2.69 -5.13
CA GLN A 85 16.98 3.22 -6.49
C GLN A 85 16.60 4.70 -6.61
N ARG A 86 15.71 5.20 -5.73
CA ARG A 86 15.31 6.61 -5.64
C ARG A 86 16.23 7.46 -4.75
N GLY A 87 17.28 6.86 -4.20
CA GLY A 87 18.30 7.59 -3.42
C GLY A 87 17.97 7.77 -1.94
N TYR A 88 16.96 7.07 -1.40
CA TYR A 88 16.72 7.07 0.04
C TYR A 88 17.85 6.36 0.78
N SER A 89 18.23 6.92 1.93
CA SER A 89 19.22 6.29 2.80
C SER A 89 18.67 5.02 3.45
N GLU A 90 19.55 4.09 3.81
CA GLU A 90 19.13 2.90 4.56
C GLU A 90 18.47 3.28 5.89
N THR A 91 18.94 4.36 6.53
CA THR A 91 18.36 4.91 7.75
C THR A 91 16.91 5.33 7.54
N ASP A 92 16.60 6.05 6.46
CA ASP A 92 15.24 6.49 6.16
C ASP A 92 14.33 5.33 5.75
N ILE A 93 14.86 4.37 4.98
CA ILE A 93 14.12 3.18 4.60
C ILE A 93 13.71 2.38 5.84
N ARG A 94 14.61 2.20 6.82
CA ARG A 94 14.28 1.52 8.09
C ARG A 94 13.15 2.21 8.85
N LYS A 95 13.06 3.54 8.78
CA LYS A 95 11.93 4.30 9.36
C LYS A 95 10.61 3.89 8.75
N VAL A 96 10.52 3.95 7.41
CA VAL A 96 9.32 3.60 6.64
C VAL A 96 8.93 2.13 6.83
N LEU A 97 9.92 1.23 6.85
CA LEU A 97 9.68 -0.21 7.01
C LEU A 97 9.14 -0.59 8.39
N GLY A 98 9.34 0.24 9.42
CA GLY A 98 8.74 -0.06 10.72
C GLY A 98 9.22 0.76 11.92
N LEU A 99 10.38 1.43 11.87
CA LEU A 99 10.83 2.17 13.06
C LEU A 99 9.87 3.32 13.41
N ASN A 100 9.20 3.92 12.43
CA ASN A 100 8.15 4.91 12.68
C ASN A 100 6.95 4.30 13.40
N TRP A 101 6.50 3.11 13.00
CA TRP A 101 5.45 2.39 13.69
C TRP A 101 5.85 2.04 15.13
N LEU A 102 7.06 1.51 15.33
CA LEU A 102 7.56 1.17 16.66
C LEU A 102 7.65 2.39 17.57
N ARG A 103 8.07 3.55 17.05
CA ARG A 103 8.04 4.83 17.78
C ARG A 103 6.61 5.17 18.23
N VAL A 104 5.64 5.08 17.33
CA VAL A 104 4.22 5.37 17.64
C VAL A 104 3.69 4.39 18.69
N PHE A 105 3.94 3.10 18.54
CA PHE A 105 3.52 2.07 19.51
C PHE A 105 4.11 2.34 20.90
N SER A 106 5.39 2.65 20.99
CA SER A 106 6.04 3.00 22.27
C SER A 106 5.40 4.22 22.92
N GLN A 107 5.12 5.28 22.15
CA GLN A 107 4.50 6.51 22.67
C GLN A 107 3.05 6.31 23.13
N VAL A 108 2.28 5.44 22.46
CA VAL A 108 0.86 5.22 22.78
C VAL A 108 0.67 4.18 23.88
N TRP A 109 1.48 3.12 23.88
CA TRP A 109 1.33 2.00 24.82
C TRP A 109 2.21 2.10 26.07
N GLY A 110 3.14 3.06 26.12
CA GLY A 110 3.91 3.37 27.34
C GLY A 110 4.90 2.28 27.74
N SER A 111 5.66 1.74 26.78
CA SER A 111 6.76 0.80 27.04
C SER A 111 7.90 1.44 27.82
#